data_AF-A0A960J700-F1
#
_entry.id   AF-A0A960J700-F1
#
_cell.length_a   1.000
_cell.length_b   1.000
_cell.length_c   1.000
_cell.angle_alpha   90.00
_cell.angle_beta   90.00
_cell.angle_gamma   90.00
#
_symmetry.space_group_name_H-M   'P 1'
#
loop_
_entity.id
_entity.type
_entity.pdbx_description
1 polymer ?
#
loop_
_entity_poly.entity_id
_entity_poly.type
_entity_poly.pdbx_seq_one_letter_code
_entity_poly.pdbx_strand_id
1 'polypeptide(L)' 'AFLERPGRILSREQLLGLTQGREAGPFDRSIDVLVSRLRKKLGPATGEQLFKTVRNGGYQLAARVEQDQP' A
#
# COMPACT_ATOMS: atom_id res chain seq x y z
N ALA A 1 -3.92 -6.72 1.41
CA ALA A 1 -4.55 -5.37 1.43
C ALA A 1 -4.72 -4.74 0.03
N PHE A 2 -3.66 -4.23 -0.62
CA PHE A 2 -3.78 -3.49 -1.89
C PHE A 2 -4.17 -4.36 -3.10
N LEU A 3 -3.54 -5.53 -3.28
CA LEU A 3 -3.84 -6.44 -4.41
C LEU A 3 -5.24 -7.06 -4.33
N GLU A 4 -5.81 -7.18 -3.13
CA GLU A 4 -7.21 -7.57 -2.91
C GLU A 4 -8.20 -6.47 -3.27
N ARG A 5 -7.74 -5.20 -3.34
CA ARG A 5 -8.58 -4.01 -3.51
C ARG A 5 -7.93 -3.02 -4.49
N PRO A 6 -7.60 -3.44 -5.73
CA PRO A 6 -6.96 -2.57 -6.71
C PRO A 6 -7.83 -1.34 -7.01
N GLY A 7 -7.21 -0.19 -7.20
CA GLY A 7 -7.92 1.06 -7.48
C GLY A 7 -8.73 1.63 -6.31
N ARG A 8 -8.82 0.99 -5.14
CA ARG A 8 -9.48 1.56 -3.96
C ARG A 8 -8.51 2.42 -3.14
N ILE A 9 -9.05 3.50 -2.58
CA ILE A 9 -8.33 4.32 -1.60
C ILE A 9 -8.46 3.63 -0.24
N LEU A 10 -7.33 3.37 0.40
CA LEU A 10 -7.25 2.86 1.76
C LEU A 10 -6.66 3.95 2.67
N SER A 11 -7.37 4.27 3.75
CA SER A 11 -6.92 5.25 4.74
C SER A 11 -5.69 4.75 5.49
N ARG A 12 -4.95 5.67 6.12
CA ARG A 12 -3.80 5.29 6.96
C ARG A 12 -4.23 4.40 8.11
N GLU A 13 -5.37 4.70 8.74
CA GLU A 13 -5.93 3.89 9.84
C GLU A 13 -6.32 2.48 9.36
N GLN A 14 -6.98 2.38 8.20
CA GLN A 14 -7.30 1.09 7.59
C GLN A 14 -6.04 0.29 7.30
N LEU A 15 -5.02 0.94 6.74
CA LEU A 15 -3.74 0.29 6.45
C LEU A 15 -3.02 -0.13 7.73
N LEU A 16 -3.02 0.71 8.78
CA LEU A 16 -2.47 0.38 10.09
C LEU A 16 -3.13 -0.86 10.68
N GLY A 17 -4.47 -0.89 10.72
CA GLY A 17 -5.22 -2.03 11.23
C GLY A 17 -5.04 -3.31 10.41
N LEU A 18 -4.71 -3.21 9.12
CA LEU A 18 -4.41 -4.34 8.25
C LEU A 18 -2.95 -4.81 8.35
N THR A 19 -2.02 -3.95 8.75
CA THR A 19 -0.59 -4.29 8.89
C THR A 19 -0.22 -4.74 10.29
N GLN A 20 -0.92 -4.27 11.32
CA GLN A 20 -0.72 -4.69 12.70
C GLN A 20 -1.46 -6.02 12.94
N GLY A 21 -0.73 -7.14 12.90
CA GLY A 21 -1.19 -8.40 13.52
C GLY A 21 -1.16 -8.33 15.06
N ARG A 22 -1.45 -9.45 15.75
CA ARG A 22 -1.52 -9.57 17.23
C ARG A 22 -0.28 -9.12 18.02
N GLU A 23 0.85 -8.82 17.37
CA GLU A 23 2.10 -8.38 18.00
C GLU A 23 2.56 -7.04 17.42
N ALA A 24 1.74 -5.99 17.57
CA ALA A 24 2.17 -4.63 17.29
C ALA A 24 3.23 -4.20 18.33
N GLY A 25 4.50 -4.41 18.00
CA GLY A 25 5.64 -3.93 18.78
C GLY A 25 5.92 -2.44 18.53
N PRO A 26 6.72 -1.78 19.39
CA PRO A 26 7.06 -0.35 19.31
C PRO A 26 7.84 0.08 18.05
N PHE A 27 8.14 -0.87 17.15
CA PHE A 27 8.77 -0.63 15.85
C PHE A 27 7.78 -0.53 14.69
N ASP A 28 6.49 -0.41 15.00
CA ASP A 28 5.46 -0.26 13.99
C ASP A 28 5.69 1.04 13.20
N ARG A 29 6.19 0.88 11.97
CA ARG A 29 6.60 2.02 11.14
C ARG A 29 5.33 2.67 10.62
N SER A 30 5.32 4.01 10.55
CA SER A 30 4.19 4.71 9.93
C SER A 30 3.91 4.17 8.52
N ILE A 31 2.64 4.16 8.13
CA ILE A 31 2.23 3.71 6.79
C ILE A 31 2.96 4.48 5.69
N ASP A 32 3.25 5.78 5.90
CA ASP A 32 4.02 6.58 4.96
C ASP A 32 5.44 6.00 4.73
N VAL A 33 6.09 5.46 5.77
CA VAL A 33 7.39 4.79 5.65
C VAL A 33 7.26 3.46 4.89
N LEU A 34 6.23 2.67 5.18
CA LEU A 34 6.00 1.40 4.48
C LEU A 34 5.72 1.62 2.99
N VAL A 35 4.87 2.58 2.64
CA VAL A 35 4.57 2.94 1.25
C VAL A 35 5.80 3.52 0.54
N SER A 36 6.60 4.34 1.22
CA SER A 36 7.87 4.85 0.66
C SER A 36 8.83 3.72 0.27
N ARG A 37 8.94 2.69 1.12
CA ARG A 37 9.76 1.50 0.82
C ARG A 37 9.21 0.68 -0.34
N LEU A 38 7.89 0.50 -0.40
CA LEU A 38 7.25 -0.17 -1.54
C LEU A 38 7.54 0.55 -2.85
N ARG A 39 7.42 1.89 -2.87
CA ARG A 39 7.76 2.71 -4.04
C ARG A 39 9.23 2.57 -4.44
N LYS A 40 10.17 2.59 -3.48
CA LYS A 40 11.59 2.39 -3.77
C LYS A 40 11.89 1.00 -4.32
N LYS A 41 11.23 -0.03 -3.78
CA LYS A 41 11.44 -1.43 -4.17
C LYS A 41 10.84 -1.75 -5.55
N LEU A 42 9.67 -1.18 -5.86
CA LEU A 42 8.90 -1.53 -7.06
C LEU A 42 8.99 -0.47 -8.18
N GLY A 43 9.34 0.77 -7.85
CA GLY A 43 9.43 1.89 -8.79
C GLY A 43 10.40 1.65 -9.96
N PRO A 44 11.64 1.20 -9.72
CA PRO A 44 12.59 0.93 -10.82
C PRO A 44 12.13 -0.18 -11.77
N ALA A 45 11.37 -1.15 -11.26
CA ALA A 45 10.98 -2.34 -12.01
C ALA A 45 9.79 -2.12 -12.95
N THR A 46 8.97 -1.09 -12.71
CA THR A 46 7.69 -0.91 -13.39
C THR A 46 7.63 0.33 -14.27
N GLY A 47 8.50 1.32 -14.07
CA GLY A 47 8.47 2.60 -14.80
C GLY A 47 7.22 3.46 -14.52
N GLU A 48 6.25 2.94 -13.77
CA GLU A 48 4.96 3.57 -13.49
C GLU A 48 4.79 3.88 -11.99
N GLN A 49 4.01 4.92 -11.68
CA GLN A 49 3.61 5.21 -10.30
C GLN A 49 2.55 4.22 -9.82
N LEU A 50 2.99 3.10 -9.26
CA LEU A 50 2.10 2.06 -8.71
C LEU A 50 1.21 2.56 -7.57
N PHE A 51 1.70 3.49 -6.74
CA PHE A 51 0.97 4.01 -5.57
C PHE A 51 0.72 5.50 -5.68
N LYS A 52 -0.55 5.90 -5.67
CA LYS A 52 -0.97 7.30 -5.57
C LYS A 52 -1.23 7.69 -4.12
N THR A 53 -0.79 8.90 -3.76
CA THR A 53 -1.15 9.53 -2.47
C THR A 53 -2.39 10.36 -2.69
N VAL A 54 -3.45 10.10 -1.92
CA VAL A 54 -4.66 10.94 -1.90
C VAL A 54 -4.62 11.80 -0.65
N ARG A 55 -4.58 13.13 -0.83
CA ARG A 55 -4.55 14.09 0.30
C ARG A 55 -5.78 13.84 1.18
N ASN A 56 -5.56 13.64 2.49
CA ASN A 56 -6.57 13.25 3.48
C ASN A 56 -7.30 11.91 3.23
N GLY A 57 -7.09 11.24 2.09
CA GLY A 57 -7.72 9.96 1.75
C GLY A 57 -6.84 8.73 2.04
N GLY A 58 -5.51 8.87 2.01
CA GLY A 58 -4.57 7.76 2.21
C GLY A 58 -3.90 7.35 0.92
N TYR A 59 -3.90 6.05 0.61
CA TYR A 59 -3.15 5.49 -0.51
C TYR A 59 -4.01 4.62 -1.42
N GLN A 60 -3.70 4.66 -2.71
CA GLN A 60 -4.36 3.85 -3.73
C GLN A 60 -3.29 3.12 -4.54
N LEU A 61 -3.49 1.82 -4.75
CA LEU A 61 -2.76 1.09 -5.79
C LEU A 61 -3.38 1.44 -7.14
N ALA A 62 -2.64 2.19 -7.95
CA ALA A 62 -3.06 2.68 -9.26
C ALA A 62 -2.68 1.74 -10.41
N ALA A 63 -1.86 0.72 -10.11
CA ALA A 63 -1.50 -0.30 -11.08
C ALA A 63 -2.71 -1.16 -11.45
N ARG A 64 -2.79 -1.55 -12.73
CA ARG A 64 -3.68 -2.62 -13.17
C ARG A 64 -3.20 -3.92 -12.53
N VAL A 65 -4.07 -4.58 -11.79
CA VAL A 65 -3.80 -5.88 -11.17
C VAL A 65 -4.45 -6.95 -12.04
N GLU A 66 -3.64 -7.78 -12.66
CA GLU A 66 -4.10 -8.99 -13.33
C GLU A 66 -4.01 -10.13 -12.31
N GLN A 67 -5.16 -10.68 -11.96
CA GLN A 67 -5.20 -11.89 -11.15
C GLN A 67 -5.20 -13.06 -12.12
N ASP A 68 -4.09 -13.79 -12.16
CA ASP A 68 -4.02 -15.07 -12.84
C ASP A 68 -4.93 -16.03 -12.06
N GLN A 69 -6.18 -16.12 -12.51
CA GLN A 69 -7.19 -16.95 -11.90
C GLN A 69 -7.12 -18.31 -12.63
N PRO A 70 -6.87 -19.42 -11.91
CA PRO A 70 -6.86 -20.75 -12.51
C PRO A 70 -8.26 -21.19 -12.98
#